data_AF-A0A7S9LGH5-F1
#
_entry.id   AF-A0A7S9LGH5-F1
#
_cell.length_a   1.000
_cell.length_b   1.000
_cell.length_c   1.000
_cell.angle_alpha   90.00
_cell.angle_beta   90.00
_cell.angle_gamma   90.00
#
_symmetry.space_group_name_H-M   'P 1'
#
loop_
_entity.id
_entity.type
_entity.pdbx_description
1 polymer ?
#
loop_
_entity_poly.entity_id
_entity_poly.type
_entity_poly.pdbx_seq_one_letter_code
_entity_poly.pdbx_strand_id
1 'polypeptide(L)'
;MNIPLSGADRVFNADNMFSSDGRFFLVEFKSSRGDLRSEDRKKSACVLCEGLFTYWEALDLHQQCHFAAWGKKRYNGGLDTFFGVYEDLVCRPETLPSCGAVRQNPPHRHLEYDGPAEVSGEQLAIAVATGQSGLERHDFLRYLNWLLWAREETGSYEKTRAMPITLFGTSFAGGIKSREFANFQQLDAWAEPFIAKYMAAVNPSAASDPPSEPSSDTKPGGYGPKN
;
A
#
# COMPACT_ATOMS: atom_id res chain seq x y z
N MET A 1 -8.39 -7.61 -5.52
CA MET A 1 -9.50 -6.65 -5.30
C MET A 1 -8.95 -5.27 -5.64
N ASN A 2 -9.64 -4.47 -6.45
CA ASN A 2 -9.23 -3.10 -6.77
C ASN A 2 -10.24 -2.11 -6.18
N ILE A 3 -9.74 -1.01 -5.63
CA ILE A 3 -10.55 0.03 -5.01
C ILE A 3 -10.30 1.32 -5.79
N PRO A 4 -11.27 1.79 -6.61
CA PRO A 4 -11.13 3.04 -7.33
C PRO A 4 -11.18 4.21 -6.34
N LEU A 5 -10.22 5.13 -6.46
CA LEU A 5 -10.07 6.25 -5.52
C LEU A 5 -10.99 7.45 -5.86
N SER A 6 -11.77 7.38 -6.94
CA SER A 6 -12.94 8.24 -7.28
C SER A 6 -12.92 9.65 -6.68
N GLY A 7 -12.13 10.56 -7.26
CA GLY A 7 -12.05 11.98 -6.85
C GLY A 7 -11.11 12.28 -5.67
N ALA A 8 -10.63 11.26 -4.96
CA ALA A 8 -9.51 11.35 -4.01
C ALA A 8 -8.13 11.23 -4.70
N ASP A 9 -8.07 11.12 -6.03
CA ASP A 9 -6.82 11.09 -6.82
C ASP A 9 -5.94 12.31 -6.50
N ARG A 10 -6.57 13.46 -6.25
CA ARG A 10 -5.89 14.71 -5.90
C ARG A 10 -5.13 14.62 -4.59
N VAL A 11 -5.59 13.76 -3.67
CA VAL A 11 -4.95 13.54 -2.37
C VAL A 11 -3.94 12.42 -2.48
N PHE A 12 -4.22 11.32 -3.16
CA PHE A 12 -3.29 10.18 -3.20
C PHE A 12 -2.20 10.26 -4.25
N ASN A 13 -2.41 11.06 -5.30
CA ASN A 13 -1.64 10.97 -6.55
C ASN A 13 -1.72 9.58 -7.20
N ALA A 14 -2.86 8.88 -7.01
CA ALA A 14 -3.14 7.59 -7.60
C ALA A 14 -4.63 7.44 -7.93
N ASP A 15 -4.94 6.61 -8.94
CA ASP A 15 -6.31 6.32 -9.37
C ASP A 15 -6.89 5.09 -8.67
N ASN A 16 -6.06 4.08 -8.42
CA ASN A 16 -6.50 2.80 -7.87
C ASN A 16 -5.52 2.27 -6.82
N MET A 17 -6.10 1.57 -5.84
CA MET A 17 -5.37 0.72 -4.92
C MET A 17 -5.62 -0.76 -5.25
N PHE A 18 -4.55 -1.55 -5.23
CA PHE A 18 -4.56 -2.97 -5.49
C PHE A 18 -4.03 -3.74 -4.30
N SER A 19 -4.51 -4.98 -4.15
CA SER A 19 -3.92 -5.95 -3.24
C SER A 19 -3.86 -7.34 -3.86
N SER A 20 -2.73 -8.02 -3.68
CA SER A 20 -2.53 -9.43 -4.03
C SER A 20 -1.60 -10.09 -3.02
N ASP A 21 -1.95 -11.28 -2.56
CA ASP A 21 -1.14 -12.06 -1.60
C ASP A 21 -0.63 -11.28 -0.37
N GLY A 22 -1.51 -10.47 0.23
CA GLY A 22 -1.16 -9.64 1.40
C GLY A 22 -0.27 -8.42 1.10
N ARG A 23 0.10 -8.21 -0.17
CA ARG A 23 0.83 -7.04 -0.67
C ARG A 23 -0.13 -6.00 -1.20
N PHE A 24 0.14 -4.73 -0.93
CA PHE A 24 -0.69 -3.58 -1.28
C PHE A 24 0.11 -2.57 -2.08
N PHE A 25 -0.51 -1.98 -3.10
CA PHE A 25 0.12 -0.96 -3.95
C PHE A 25 -0.90 -0.01 -4.59
N LEU A 26 -0.43 1.17 -4.97
CA LEU A 26 -1.16 2.25 -5.61
C LEU A 26 -0.70 2.38 -7.07
N VAL A 27 -1.64 2.72 -7.95
CA VAL A 27 -1.36 2.99 -9.37
C VAL A 27 -2.10 4.23 -9.84
N GLU A 28 -1.35 5.20 -10.37
CA GLU A 28 -1.86 6.28 -11.21
C GLU A 28 -1.88 5.81 -12.68
N PHE A 29 -3.06 5.81 -13.31
CA PHE A 29 -3.20 5.41 -14.70
C PHE A 29 -3.18 6.62 -15.65
N LYS A 30 -2.42 6.49 -16.73
CA LYS A 30 -2.36 7.44 -17.83
C LYS A 30 -2.78 6.78 -19.13
N SER A 31 -3.36 7.58 -20.02
CA SER A 31 -3.75 7.11 -21.35
C SER A 31 -2.53 6.75 -22.20
N SER A 32 -1.41 7.46 -22.00
CA SER A 32 -0.12 7.19 -22.61
C SER A 32 1.03 7.64 -21.70
N ARG A 33 2.25 7.21 -21.99
CA ARG A 33 3.47 7.67 -21.31
C ARG A 33 3.62 9.20 -21.35
N GLY A 34 3.24 9.83 -22.46
CA GLY A 34 3.34 11.29 -22.63
C GLY A 34 2.43 12.06 -21.67
N ASP A 35 1.33 11.45 -21.23
CA ASP A 35 0.36 12.07 -20.34
C ASP A 35 0.85 12.15 -18.88
N LEU A 36 2.00 11.55 -18.54
CA LEU A 36 2.65 11.76 -17.25
C LEU A 36 2.92 13.25 -16.97
N ARG A 37 3.19 14.05 -18.02
CA ARG A 37 3.37 15.51 -17.92
C ARG A 37 2.13 16.25 -17.40
N SER A 38 0.96 15.62 -17.41
CA SER A 38 -0.24 16.20 -16.81
C SER A 38 -0.15 16.32 -15.28
N GLU A 39 0.75 15.57 -14.64
CA GLU A 39 1.02 15.69 -13.20
C GLU A 39 1.54 17.07 -12.80
N ASP A 40 2.18 17.82 -13.71
CA ASP A 40 2.65 19.20 -13.45
C ASP A 40 1.53 20.17 -13.08
N ARG A 41 0.30 19.86 -13.51
CA ARG A 41 -0.88 20.66 -13.17
C ARG A 41 -1.41 20.36 -11.76
N LYS A 42 -0.94 19.27 -11.14
CA LYS A 42 -1.36 18.84 -9.80
C LYS A 42 -0.36 19.37 -8.77
N LYS A 43 -0.80 20.35 -7.96
CA LYS A 43 0.00 20.84 -6.83
C LYS A 43 0.45 19.71 -5.89
N SER A 44 -0.41 18.71 -5.68
CA SER A 44 -0.13 17.56 -4.84
C SER A 44 1.02 16.69 -5.34
N ALA A 45 1.31 16.65 -6.66
CA ALA A 45 2.45 15.93 -7.20
C ALA A 45 3.77 16.59 -6.78
N CYS A 46 3.85 17.92 -6.85
CA CYS A 46 5.03 18.65 -6.38
C CYS A 46 5.27 18.47 -4.87
N VAL A 47 4.20 18.59 -4.07
CA VAL A 47 4.26 18.35 -2.61
C VAL A 47 4.69 16.91 -2.28
N LEU A 48 4.18 15.92 -3.03
CA LEU A 48 4.60 14.52 -2.87
C LEU A 48 6.11 14.38 -3.14
N CYS A 49 6.60 14.89 -4.27
CA CYS A 49 8.01 14.80 -4.62
C CYS A 49 8.91 15.50 -3.58
N GLU A 50 8.54 16.70 -3.14
CA GLU A 50 9.27 17.43 -2.09
C GLU A 50 9.34 16.65 -0.77
N GLY A 51 8.22 16.03 -0.36
CA GLY A 51 8.17 15.15 0.80
C GLY A 51 9.08 13.93 0.66
N LEU A 52 9.07 13.28 -0.51
CA LEU A 52 9.92 12.11 -0.80
C LEU A 52 11.42 12.46 -0.79
N PHE A 53 11.79 13.68 -1.18
CA PHE A 53 13.18 14.14 -1.13
C PHE A 53 13.68 14.41 0.29
N THR A 54 12.76 14.70 1.20
CA THR A 54 13.06 15.07 2.58
C THR A 54 12.98 13.86 3.53
N TYR A 55 12.10 12.89 3.24
CA TYR A 55 11.79 11.78 4.14
C TYR A 55 12.09 10.41 3.51
N TRP A 56 13.30 9.90 3.79
CA TRP A 56 13.83 8.69 3.18
C TRP A 56 13.03 7.43 3.54
N GLU A 57 12.46 7.33 4.75
CA GLU A 57 11.63 6.18 5.09
C GLU A 57 10.39 6.09 4.21
N ALA A 58 9.75 7.23 3.88
CA ALA A 58 8.63 7.19 2.94
C ALA A 58 9.08 6.93 1.50
N LEU A 59 10.27 7.38 1.11
CA LEU A 59 10.82 7.06 -0.20
C LEU A 59 10.97 5.54 -0.38
N ASP A 60 11.60 4.86 0.59
CA ASP A 60 11.79 3.40 0.51
C ASP A 60 10.45 2.65 0.47
N LEU A 61 9.44 3.12 1.19
CA LEU A 61 8.08 2.57 1.14
C LEU A 61 7.39 2.88 -0.21
N HIS A 62 7.52 4.11 -0.71
CA HIS A 62 6.95 4.55 -1.98
C HIS A 62 7.47 3.74 -3.16
N GLN A 63 8.78 3.54 -3.24
CA GLN A 63 9.43 2.81 -4.34
C GLN A 63 8.93 1.36 -4.47
N GLN A 64 8.47 0.77 -3.37
CA GLN A 64 7.94 -0.58 -3.37
C GLN A 64 6.47 -0.65 -3.79
N CYS A 65 5.67 0.42 -3.62
CA CYS A 65 4.22 0.30 -3.73
C CYS A 65 3.48 1.40 -4.48
N HIS A 66 4.13 2.43 -5.01
CA HIS A 66 3.43 3.51 -5.70
C HIS A 66 3.95 3.65 -7.13
N PHE A 67 3.09 3.28 -8.08
CA PHE A 67 3.44 3.20 -9.48
C PHE A 67 2.62 4.17 -10.33
N ALA A 68 3.17 4.55 -11.48
CA ALA A 68 2.39 5.10 -12.58
C ALA A 68 2.35 4.09 -13.72
N ALA A 69 1.23 4.02 -14.43
CA ALA A 69 1.00 3.03 -15.46
C ALA A 69 0.35 3.62 -16.71
N TRP A 70 0.63 3.05 -17.87
CA TRP A 70 -0.05 3.39 -19.12
C TRP A 70 -0.12 2.19 -20.05
N GLY A 71 -0.97 2.31 -21.07
CA GLY A 71 -1.15 1.31 -22.10
C GLY A 71 -0.58 1.72 -23.45
N LYS A 72 -0.17 0.74 -24.25
CA LYS A 72 0.05 0.92 -25.69
C LYS A 72 -0.69 -0.17 -26.46
N LYS A 73 -1.69 0.23 -27.23
CA LYS A 73 -2.42 -0.69 -28.10
C LYS A 73 -1.55 -1.07 -29.30
N ARG A 74 -1.34 -2.36 -29.54
CA ARG A 74 -0.67 -2.83 -30.75
C ARG A 74 -1.65 -2.85 -31.93
N TYR A 75 -1.17 -2.56 -33.14
CA TYR A 75 -1.96 -2.76 -34.35
C TYR A 75 -2.28 -4.26 -34.50
N ASN A 76 -3.57 -4.61 -34.62
CA ASN A 76 -4.07 -5.99 -34.65
C ASN A 76 -3.64 -6.88 -33.47
N GLY A 77 -3.35 -6.29 -32.31
CA GLY A 77 -2.94 -7.03 -31.11
C GLY A 77 -3.65 -6.57 -29.84
N GLY A 78 -3.20 -7.10 -28.71
CA GLY A 78 -3.67 -6.72 -27.38
C GLY A 78 -3.18 -5.34 -26.92
N LEU A 79 -3.54 -5.02 -25.67
CA LEU A 79 -3.05 -3.85 -24.94
C LEU A 79 -1.79 -4.25 -24.17
N ASP A 80 -0.64 -3.69 -24.53
CA ASP A 80 0.53 -3.76 -23.66
C ASP A 80 0.36 -2.78 -22.51
N THR A 81 0.75 -3.19 -21.31
CA THR A 81 0.73 -2.34 -20.12
C THR A 81 2.14 -2.18 -19.56
N PHE A 82 2.45 -0.96 -19.18
CA PHE A 82 3.76 -0.55 -18.65
C PHE A 82 3.55 0.12 -17.32
N PHE A 83 4.47 -0.16 -16.39
CA PHE A 83 4.47 0.37 -15.04
C PHE A 83 5.87 0.86 -14.71
N GLY A 84 5.97 1.92 -13.92
CA GLY A 84 7.21 2.33 -13.29
C GLY A 84 6.92 2.98 -11.96
N VAL A 85 7.93 3.08 -11.10
CA VAL A 85 7.80 3.78 -9.82
C VAL A 85 7.36 5.23 -10.09
N TYR A 86 6.36 5.70 -9.35
CA TYR A 86 5.77 7.01 -9.60
C TYR A 86 6.81 8.13 -9.44
N GLU A 87 7.59 8.11 -8.35
CA GLU A 87 8.66 9.08 -8.10
C GLU A 87 9.68 9.11 -9.24
N ASP A 88 10.15 7.94 -9.66
CA ASP A 88 11.06 7.78 -10.79
C ASP A 88 10.50 8.33 -12.10
N LEU A 89 9.19 8.35 -12.32
CA LEU A 89 8.60 8.84 -13.56
C LEU A 89 8.18 10.31 -13.50
N VAL A 90 7.73 10.74 -12.33
CA VAL A 90 7.04 12.02 -12.13
C VAL A 90 7.94 13.05 -11.46
N CYS A 91 8.77 12.68 -10.49
CA CYS A 91 9.62 13.62 -9.75
C CYS A 91 10.88 14.02 -10.51
N ARG A 92 10.71 14.39 -11.79
CA ARG A 92 11.76 14.81 -12.72
C ARG A 92 11.48 16.18 -13.32
N PRO A 93 12.51 16.98 -13.63
CA PRO A 93 12.32 18.29 -14.28
C PRO A 93 11.56 18.23 -15.61
N GLU A 94 11.67 17.13 -16.36
CA GLU A 94 10.99 16.97 -17.65
C GLU A 94 9.48 16.65 -17.50
N THR A 95 9.08 16.15 -16.32
CA THR A 95 7.69 15.79 -16.01
C THR A 95 7.01 16.85 -15.13
N LEU A 96 7.73 17.45 -14.17
CA LEU A 96 7.26 18.50 -13.26
C LEU A 96 8.09 19.81 -13.37
N PRO A 97 8.15 20.45 -14.56
CA PRO A 97 8.94 21.66 -14.75
C PRO A 97 8.47 22.86 -13.90
N SER A 98 7.22 22.88 -13.44
CA SER A 98 6.69 23.95 -12.60
C SER A 98 7.04 23.77 -11.12
N CYS A 99 7.50 22.58 -10.71
CA CYS A 99 7.83 22.29 -9.33
C CYS A 99 9.20 22.85 -8.93
N GLY A 100 9.25 23.69 -7.90
CA GLY A 100 10.49 24.29 -7.39
C GLY A 100 11.46 23.25 -6.82
N ALA A 101 10.95 22.36 -5.95
CA ALA A 101 11.74 21.33 -5.28
C ALA A 101 12.45 20.39 -6.29
N VAL A 102 11.73 19.92 -7.31
CA VAL A 102 12.26 19.05 -8.38
C VAL A 102 13.33 19.73 -9.22
N ARG A 103 13.20 21.04 -9.48
CA ARG A 103 14.21 21.79 -10.25
C ARG A 103 15.47 22.11 -9.46
N GLN A 104 15.34 22.35 -8.15
CA GLN A 104 16.42 22.90 -7.33
C GLN A 104 17.25 21.82 -6.62
N ASN A 105 16.63 20.70 -6.23
CA ASN A 105 17.28 19.60 -5.52
C ASN A 105 16.68 18.24 -5.93
N PRO A 106 16.97 17.72 -7.14
CA PRO A 106 16.71 16.30 -7.41
C PRO A 106 17.60 15.48 -6.45
N PRO A 107 17.07 14.45 -5.77
CA PRO A 107 17.84 13.69 -4.79
C PRO A 107 19.05 13.03 -5.46
N HIS A 108 20.16 12.96 -4.71
CA HIS A 108 21.46 12.45 -5.17
C HIS A 108 21.42 11.04 -5.79
N ARG A 109 20.37 10.25 -5.53
CA ARG A 109 20.18 8.90 -6.11
C ARG A 109 19.87 8.92 -7.62
N HIS A 110 19.45 10.05 -8.19
CA HIS A 110 19.24 10.18 -9.64
C HIS A 110 20.53 10.41 -10.44
N LEU A 111 21.70 10.48 -9.79
CA LEU A 111 22.97 10.79 -10.47
C LEU A 111 23.66 9.58 -11.12
N GLU A 112 23.27 8.34 -10.78
CA GLU A 112 23.72 7.09 -11.43
C GLU A 112 22.60 6.38 -12.21
N TYR A 113 21.58 7.12 -12.63
CA TYR A 113 20.30 6.56 -13.06
C TYR A 113 20.17 6.42 -14.59
N ASP A 114 20.10 5.19 -15.09
CA ASP A 114 19.93 4.82 -16.52
C ASP A 114 18.52 5.07 -17.10
N GLY A 115 17.71 5.88 -16.43
CA GLY A 115 16.32 6.15 -16.80
C GLY A 115 15.32 5.21 -16.10
N PRO A 116 14.01 5.52 -16.19
CA PRO A 116 13.00 4.79 -15.43
C PRO A 116 12.99 3.31 -15.73
N ALA A 117 13.14 2.49 -14.68
CA ALA A 117 12.95 1.05 -14.78
C ALA A 117 11.46 0.75 -15.02
N GLU A 118 11.08 0.75 -16.29
CA GLU A 118 9.73 0.42 -16.74
C GLU A 118 9.60 -1.11 -16.87
N VAL A 119 8.55 -1.67 -16.28
CA VAL A 119 8.24 -3.10 -16.31
C VAL A 119 6.88 -3.36 -16.96
N SER A 120 6.68 -4.55 -17.50
CA SER A 120 5.36 -4.96 -17.99
C SER A 120 4.40 -5.25 -16.84
N GLY A 121 3.09 -5.23 -17.12
CA GLY A 121 2.09 -5.64 -16.12
C GLY A 121 2.27 -7.08 -15.61
N GLU A 122 2.76 -7.99 -16.46
CA GLU A 122 3.08 -9.36 -16.06
C GLU A 122 4.26 -9.40 -15.08
N GLN A 123 5.32 -8.65 -15.37
CA GLN A 123 6.50 -8.56 -14.49
C GLN A 123 6.13 -7.98 -13.13
N LEU A 124 5.33 -6.91 -13.10
CA LEU A 124 4.84 -6.34 -11.83
C LEU A 124 3.96 -7.35 -11.07
N ALA A 125 3.06 -8.06 -11.76
CA ALA A 125 2.22 -9.07 -11.11
C ALA A 125 3.04 -10.20 -10.48
N ILE A 126 4.08 -10.67 -11.17
CA ILE A 126 5.03 -11.66 -10.64
C ILE A 126 5.76 -11.07 -9.41
N ALA A 127 6.30 -9.86 -9.52
CA ALA A 127 7.02 -9.22 -8.41
C ALA A 127 6.13 -9.02 -7.17
N VAL A 128 4.85 -8.68 -7.35
CA VAL A 128 3.89 -8.60 -6.25
C VAL A 128 3.63 -9.98 -5.65
N ALA A 129 3.41 -11.00 -6.48
CA ALA A 129 3.16 -12.37 -6.02
C ALA A 129 4.37 -13.01 -5.32
N THR A 130 5.60 -12.60 -5.63
CA THR A 130 6.82 -13.07 -4.97
C THR A 130 7.25 -12.18 -3.80
N GLY A 131 6.49 -11.13 -3.48
CA GLY A 131 6.81 -10.19 -2.41
C GLY A 131 7.98 -9.24 -2.71
N GLN A 132 8.41 -9.13 -3.96
CA GLN A 132 9.43 -8.17 -4.43
C GLN A 132 8.85 -6.76 -4.68
N SER A 133 7.55 -6.65 -4.91
CA SER A 133 6.82 -5.39 -5.02
C SER A 133 5.56 -5.40 -4.14
N GLY A 134 5.08 -4.22 -3.80
CA GLY A 134 3.96 -4.00 -2.88
C GLY A 134 4.37 -4.16 -1.42
N LEU A 135 3.72 -3.40 -0.55
CA LEU A 135 4.00 -3.41 0.88
C LEU A 135 3.07 -4.37 1.60
N GLU A 136 3.55 -4.97 2.69
CA GLU A 136 2.67 -5.65 3.64
C GLU A 136 1.75 -4.65 4.35
N ARG A 137 0.66 -5.13 4.93
CA ARG A 137 -0.38 -4.29 5.58
C ARG A 137 0.22 -3.23 6.51
N HIS A 138 1.15 -3.61 7.39
CA HIS A 138 1.70 -2.68 8.38
C HIS A 138 2.43 -1.51 7.71
N ASP A 139 3.37 -1.80 6.82
CA ASP A 139 4.15 -0.77 6.13
C ASP A 139 3.31 0.02 5.13
N PHE A 140 2.33 -0.63 4.50
CA PHE A 140 1.39 0.07 3.63
C PHE A 140 0.53 1.08 4.39
N LEU A 141 0.02 0.73 5.59
CA LEU A 141 -0.73 1.68 6.42
C LEU A 141 0.16 2.82 6.95
N ARG A 142 1.43 2.53 7.28
CA ARG A 142 2.43 3.57 7.61
C ARG A 142 2.63 4.52 6.43
N TYR A 143 2.79 3.97 5.24
CA TYR A 143 2.94 4.75 4.01
C TYR A 143 1.69 5.58 3.71
N LEU A 144 0.49 5.00 3.76
CA LEU A 144 -0.76 5.74 3.55
C LEU A 144 -0.95 6.86 4.56
N ASN A 145 -0.59 6.65 5.83
CA ASN A 145 -0.66 7.70 6.83
C ASN A 145 0.29 8.86 6.49
N TRP A 146 1.53 8.55 6.10
CA TRP A 146 2.45 9.56 5.62
C TRP A 146 1.91 10.31 4.41
N LEU A 147 1.43 9.54 3.42
CA LEU A 147 0.89 10.05 2.16
C LEU A 147 -0.34 10.93 2.35
N LEU A 148 -1.15 10.74 3.38
CA LEU A 148 -2.36 11.54 3.61
C LEU A 148 -2.13 12.77 4.49
N TRP A 149 -1.14 12.74 5.39
CA TRP A 149 -1.09 13.70 6.50
C TRP A 149 0.30 14.27 6.80
N ALA A 150 1.35 13.51 6.58
CA ALA A 150 2.69 13.82 7.07
C ALA A 150 3.68 14.11 5.93
N ARG A 151 3.16 14.56 4.77
CA ARG A 151 4.00 15.01 3.65
C ARG A 151 4.93 16.18 4.00
N GLU A 152 4.66 16.87 5.12
CA GLU A 152 5.42 18.04 5.59
C GLU A 152 5.84 17.96 7.08
N GLU A 153 5.29 17.08 7.93
CA GLU A 153 5.62 17.01 9.38
C GLU A 153 5.51 15.60 9.99
N THR A 154 6.26 15.34 11.06
CA THR A 154 6.38 14.09 11.85
C THR A 154 5.14 13.73 12.67
N GLY A 155 3.97 13.66 12.04
CA GLY A 155 2.76 13.16 12.68
C GLY A 155 2.85 11.66 12.96
N SER A 156 2.83 11.27 14.24
CA SER A 156 2.68 9.87 14.65
C SER A 156 1.38 9.29 14.09
N TYR A 157 1.43 8.08 13.54
CA TYR A 157 0.27 7.34 13.03
C TYR A 157 -0.89 7.31 14.04
N GLU A 158 -2.04 7.85 13.66
CA GLU A 158 -3.23 7.95 14.52
C GLU A 158 -4.44 7.27 13.86
N LYS A 159 -4.78 6.06 14.31
CA LYS A 159 -5.87 5.23 13.73
C LYS A 159 -7.25 5.89 13.78
N THR A 160 -7.48 6.79 14.73
CA THR A 160 -8.76 7.46 15.00
C THR A 160 -8.98 8.69 14.14
N ARG A 161 -7.94 9.23 13.51
CA ARG A 161 -8.01 10.45 12.71
C ARG A 161 -8.95 10.27 11.51
N ALA A 162 -9.86 11.22 11.31
CA ALA A 162 -10.81 11.21 10.21
C ALA A 162 -10.07 11.31 8.87
N MET A 163 -10.35 10.38 7.95
CA MET A 163 -9.69 10.31 6.64
C MET A 163 -10.22 11.40 5.69
N PRO A 164 -9.38 12.06 4.87
CA PRO A 164 -9.82 13.09 3.93
C PRO A 164 -10.38 12.48 2.63
N ILE A 165 -10.69 11.18 2.67
CA ILE A 165 -11.01 10.30 1.56
C ILE A 165 -12.10 9.33 2.01
N THR A 166 -12.86 8.79 1.06
CA THR A 166 -13.80 7.69 1.33
C THR A 166 -13.19 6.39 0.85
N LEU A 167 -12.97 5.43 1.75
CA LEU A 167 -12.51 4.09 1.39
C LEU A 167 -13.71 3.18 1.16
N PHE A 168 -13.70 2.44 0.04
CA PHE A 168 -14.71 1.42 -0.28
C PHE A 168 -14.08 0.03 -0.26
N GLY A 169 -14.57 -0.87 0.59
CA GLY A 169 -14.24 -2.29 0.50
C GLY A 169 -15.27 -3.04 -0.35
N THR A 170 -14.86 -3.73 -1.42
CA THR A 170 -15.77 -4.44 -2.35
C THR A 170 -15.52 -5.95 -2.33
N SER A 171 -16.46 -6.74 -1.80
CA SER A 171 -16.35 -8.21 -1.84
C SER A 171 -17.33 -8.84 -2.84
N PHE A 172 -16.98 -10.01 -3.39
CA PHE A 172 -17.79 -10.77 -4.36
C PHE A 172 -18.54 -11.96 -3.74
N ALA A 173 -18.48 -12.13 -2.41
CA ALA A 173 -19.15 -13.26 -1.75
C ALA A 173 -20.69 -13.07 -1.76
N GLY A 174 -21.33 -13.52 -2.83
CA GLY A 174 -22.79 -13.46 -3.02
C GLY A 174 -23.32 -12.15 -3.62
N GLY A 175 -22.47 -11.34 -4.27
CA GLY A 175 -22.81 -10.04 -4.88
C GLY A 175 -21.83 -8.94 -4.47
N ILE A 176 -21.77 -7.82 -5.22
CA ILE A 176 -20.92 -6.67 -4.88
C ILE A 176 -21.53 -5.94 -3.68
N LYS A 177 -20.85 -6.00 -2.53
CA LYS A 177 -21.18 -5.19 -1.34
C LYS A 177 -20.09 -4.15 -1.13
N SER A 178 -20.45 -2.88 -1.03
CA SER A 178 -19.56 -1.78 -0.68
C SER A 178 -19.83 -1.29 0.76
N ARG A 179 -18.78 -0.82 1.44
CA ARG A 179 -18.86 -0.18 2.75
C ARG A 179 -17.91 1.01 2.80
N GLU A 180 -18.39 2.13 3.34
CA GLU A 180 -17.61 3.34 3.58
C GLU A 180 -16.96 3.31 4.98
N PHE A 181 -15.78 3.91 5.10
CA PHE A 181 -15.03 4.00 6.35
C PHE A 181 -14.57 5.44 6.61
N ALA A 182 -14.82 5.95 7.81
CA ALA A 182 -14.47 7.32 8.20
C ALA A 182 -13.02 7.46 8.71
N ASN A 183 -12.40 6.37 9.19
CA ASN A 183 -11.01 6.33 9.65
C ASN A 183 -10.40 4.92 9.52
N PHE A 184 -9.09 4.80 9.74
CA PHE A 184 -8.38 3.52 9.69
C PHE A 184 -8.86 2.53 10.76
N GLN A 185 -9.29 3.01 11.93
CA GLN A 185 -9.84 2.15 12.98
C GLN A 185 -11.11 1.41 12.52
N GLN A 186 -12.03 2.09 11.83
CA GLN A 186 -13.24 1.47 11.31
C GLN A 186 -12.95 0.44 10.21
N LEU A 187 -11.96 0.72 9.37
CA LEU A 187 -11.48 -0.22 8.36
C LEU A 187 -10.85 -1.46 9.00
N ASP A 188 -9.93 -1.26 9.96
CA ASP A 188 -9.26 -2.33 10.70
C ASP A 188 -10.30 -3.24 11.39
N ALA A 189 -11.23 -2.64 12.14
CA ALA A 189 -12.26 -3.39 12.87
C ALA A 189 -13.19 -4.21 11.96
N TRP A 190 -13.47 -3.70 10.75
CA TRP A 190 -14.25 -4.44 9.76
C TRP A 190 -13.45 -5.59 9.13
N ALA A 191 -12.16 -5.38 8.85
CA ALA A 191 -11.32 -6.37 8.17
C ALA A 191 -10.85 -7.50 9.11
N GLU A 192 -10.63 -7.21 10.39
CA GLU A 192 -9.98 -8.10 11.35
C GLU A 192 -10.61 -9.51 11.44
N PRO A 193 -11.94 -9.69 11.50
CA PRO A 193 -12.54 -11.01 11.59
C PRO A 193 -12.27 -11.88 10.34
N PHE A 194 -12.19 -11.26 9.17
CA PHE A 194 -11.89 -11.96 7.92
C PHE A 194 -10.41 -12.34 7.83
N ILE A 195 -9.53 -11.44 8.27
CA ILE A 195 -8.09 -11.68 8.34
C ILE A 195 -7.79 -12.82 9.32
N ALA A 196 -8.35 -12.78 10.53
CA ALA A 196 -8.15 -13.83 11.53
C ALA A 196 -8.59 -15.20 11.01
N LYS A 197 -9.74 -15.26 10.31
CA LYS A 197 -10.24 -16.48 9.68
C LYS A 197 -9.32 -16.99 8.56
N TYR A 198 -8.81 -16.09 7.72
CA TYR A 198 -7.86 -16.44 6.66
C TYR A 198 -6.54 -16.95 7.24
N MET A 199 -5.96 -16.25 8.21
CA MET A 199 -4.71 -16.64 8.85
C MET A 199 -4.81 -17.99 9.56
N ALA A 200 -5.94 -18.28 10.22
CA ALA A 200 -6.21 -19.59 10.82
C ALA A 200 -6.32 -20.72 9.77
N ALA A 201 -6.80 -20.42 8.56
CA ALA A 201 -6.89 -21.39 7.47
C ALA A 201 -5.53 -21.64 6.78
N VAL A 202 -4.67 -20.63 6.72
CA VAL A 202 -3.35 -20.71 6.07
C VAL A 202 -2.28 -21.26 7.03
N ASN A 203 -2.41 -21.04 8.33
CA ASN A 203 -1.51 -21.58 9.37
C ASN A 203 -2.28 -22.43 10.41
N PRO A 204 -2.73 -23.64 10.05
CA PRO A 204 -3.50 -24.49 10.95
C PRO A 204 -2.71 -24.98 12.18
N SER A 205 -1.38 -24.89 12.18
CA SER A 205 -0.54 -25.35 13.30
C SER A 205 -0.42 -24.35 14.47
N ALA A 206 -0.95 -23.14 14.34
CA ALA A 206 -0.98 -22.17 15.45
C ALA A 206 -2.22 -22.31 16.35
N ALA A 207 -3.17 -23.18 15.97
CA ALA A 207 -4.47 -23.32 16.63
C ALA A 207 -4.58 -24.52 17.59
N SER A 208 -3.47 -25.20 17.89
CA SER A 208 -3.48 -26.35 18.80
C SER A 208 -2.35 -26.28 19.83
N ASP A 209 -2.49 -25.39 20.80
CA ASP A 209 -2.09 -25.71 22.16
C ASP A 209 -3.33 -25.56 23.05
N PRO A 210 -3.95 -26.66 23.52
CA PRO A 210 -4.97 -26.55 24.54
C PRO A 210 -4.34 -25.96 25.82
N PRO A 211 -5.10 -25.20 26.63
CA PRO A 211 -4.58 -24.71 27.90
C PRO A 211 -4.11 -25.89 28.73
N SER A 212 -2.84 -25.88 29.14
CA SER A 212 -2.32 -26.82 30.11
C SER A 212 -3.17 -26.74 31.38
N GLU A 213 -3.79 -27.86 31.74
CA GLU A 213 -4.52 -27.99 32.99
C GLU A 213 -3.60 -27.62 34.16
N PRO A 214 -4.12 -26.90 35.17
CA PRO A 214 -3.34 -26.58 36.34
C PRO A 214 -3.00 -27.87 37.10
N SER A 215 -1.70 -28.11 37.26
CA SER A 215 -1.12 -29.15 38.12
C SER A 215 -1.78 -29.15 39.49
N SER A 216 -2.54 -30.22 39.79
CA SER A 216 -3.06 -30.48 41.12
C SER A 216 -1.98 -31.10 42.00
N ASP A 217 -1.07 -30.26 42.50
CA ASP A 217 -0.25 -30.59 43.65
C ASP A 217 -1.11 -30.45 44.91
N THR A 218 -1.70 -31.56 45.37
CA THR A 218 -2.20 -31.65 46.75
C THR A 218 -2.00 -33.06 47.26
N LYS A 219 -0.90 -33.29 47.98
CA LYS A 219 -0.75 -34.42 48.89
C LYS A 219 -1.78 -34.30 50.03
N PRO A 220 -2.41 -35.40 50.46
CA PRO A 220 -2.78 -35.58 51.84
C PRO A 220 -1.87 -36.63 52.50
N GLY A 221 -1.36 -36.30 53.68
CA GLY A 221 -0.64 -37.21 54.56
C GLY A 221 -1.51 -38.38 55.02
N GLY A 222 -0.83 -39.47 55.37
CA GLY A 222 -1.45 -40.73 55.77
C GLY A 222 -1.91 -40.81 57.23
N TYR A 223 -2.62 -41.91 57.51
CA TYR A 223 -2.73 -42.72 58.75
C TYR A 223 -3.92 -43.68 58.47
N GLY A 224 -3.74 -44.95 58.10
CA GLY A 224 -3.37 -46.10 58.94
C GLY A 224 -4.63 -46.96 59.24
N PRO A 225 -4.66 -48.29 58.98
CA PRO A 225 -5.80 -49.11 59.38
C PRO A 225 -5.65 -49.60 60.84
N LYS A 226 -6.78 -49.64 61.56
CA LYS A 226 -6.90 -50.28 62.87
C LYS A 226 -6.96 -51.81 62.71
N ASN A 227 -5.97 -52.51 63.26
CA ASN A 227 -6.08 -53.62 64.21
C ASN A 227 -4.71 -54.30 64.39
#